data_AF-A0A2M7K5I9-F1
#
_entry.id   AF-A0A2M7K5I9-F1
#
_cell.length_a   1.000
_cell.length_b   1.000
_cell.length_c   1.000
_cell.angle_alpha   90.00
_cell.angle_beta   90.00
_cell.angle_gamma   90.00
#
_symmetry.space_group_name_H-M   'P 1'
#
loop_
_entity.id
_entity.type
_entity.pdbx_description
1 polymer ?
#
loop_
_entity_poly.entity_id
_entity_poly.type
_entity_poly.pdbx_seq_one_letter_code
_entity_poly.pdbx_strand_id
1 'polypeptide(L)' 'SPATISSYQDNKILINFEKPQRAITPGQSAVFYQGDIVLGGGIIDQ' A
#
# COMPACT_ATOMS: atom_id res chain seq x y z
N SER A 1 0.84 -6.49 6.96
CA SER A 1 -0.38 -6.22 7.74
C SER A 1 -1.57 -6.36 6.81
N PRO A 2 -2.70 -6.96 7.24
CA PRO A 2 -3.92 -6.96 6.43
C PRO A 2 -4.35 -5.54 6.06
N ALA A 3 -4.72 -5.37 4.80
CA ALA A 3 -5.15 -4.09 4.24
C ALA A 3 -6.06 -4.34 3.04
N THR A 4 -6.92 -3.36 2.78
CA THR A 4 -7.75 -3.32 1.58
C THR A 4 -7.17 -2.30 0.61
N ILE A 5 -7.07 -2.69 -0.66
CA ILE A 5 -6.62 -1.82 -1.75
C ILE A 5 -7.83 -1.43 -2.60
N SER A 6 -7.95 -0.15 -2.92
CA SER A 6 -8.94 0.36 -3.88
C SER A 6 -8.30 1.28 -4.91
N SER A 7 -8.92 1.38 -6.09
CA SER A 7 -8.51 2.32 -7.13
C SER A 7 -8.63 3.76 -6.62
N TYR A 8 -7.64 4.58 -6.93
CA TYR A 8 -7.67 6.01 -6.70
C TYR A 8 -7.40 6.78 -7.99
N GLN A 9 -7.56 8.10 -7.96
CA GLN A 9 -7.34 8.96 -9.12
C GLN A 9 -5.85 9.00 -9.49
N ASP A 10 -5.54 9.45 -10.71
CA ASP A 10 -4.17 9.76 -11.18
C ASP A 10 -3.16 8.61 -11.04
N ASN A 11 -3.55 7.39 -11.43
CA ASN A 11 -2.72 6.17 -11.34
C ASN A 11 -2.24 5.83 -9.92
N LYS A 12 -2.93 6.33 -8.90
CA LYS A 12 -2.67 5.97 -7.50
C LYS A 12 -3.66 4.90 -7.05
N ILE A 13 -3.32 4.30 -5.92
CA ILE A 13 -4.17 3.38 -5.19
C ILE A 13 -4.29 3.86 -3.75
N LEU A 14 -5.44 3.62 -3.14
CA LEU A 14 -5.64 3.88 -1.72
C LEU A 14 -5.47 2.56 -0.96
N ILE A 15 -4.66 2.59 0.09
CA ILE A 15 -4.39 1.42 0.94
C ILE A 15 -4.94 1.74 2.31
N ASN A 16 -5.96 1.00 2.73
CA ASN A 16 -6.51 1.12 4.07
C ASN A 16 -6.06 -0.06 4.93
N PHE A 17 -5.16 0.21 5.87
CA PHE A 17 -4.69 -0.81 6.82
C PHE A 17 -5.74 -1.05 7.90
N GLU A 18 -5.95 -2.32 8.28
CA GLU A 18 -6.89 -2.65 9.37
C GLU A 18 -6.43 -2.11 10.73
N LYS A 19 -5.12 -1.89 10.89
CA LYS A 19 -4.51 -1.33 12.09
C LYS A 19 -3.60 -0.17 11.71
N PRO A 20 -3.52 0.90 12.52
CA PRO A 20 -2.59 2.00 12.29
C PRO A 20 -1.15 1.49 12.12
N GLN A 21 -0.45 2.01 11.11
CA GLN A 21 0.96 1.72 10.87
C GLN A 21 1.80 2.91 11.34
N ARG A 22 2.94 2.62 11.99
CA ARG A 22 3.89 3.65 12.42
C ARG A 22 4.93 3.89 11.34
N ALA A 23 5.47 5.11 11.29
CA ALA A 23 6.62 5.48 10.46
C ALA A 23 6.42 5.28 8.94
N ILE A 24 5.17 5.33 8.44
CA ILE A 24 4.90 5.44 7.01
C ILE A 24 5.46 6.77 6.53
N THR A 25 6.42 6.72 5.60
CA THR A 25 7.16 7.90 5.14
C THR A 25 7.07 8.01 3.62
N PRO A 26 6.73 9.19 3.07
CA PRO A 26 6.79 9.42 1.64
C PRO A 26 8.16 9.08 1.05
N GLY A 27 8.17 8.50 -0.16
CA GLY A 27 9.37 8.03 -0.85
C GLY A 27 9.76 6.58 -0.52
N GLN A 28 9.18 5.96 0.51
CA GLN A 28 9.37 4.52 0.76
C GLN A 28 8.57 3.68 -0.24
N SER A 29 9.03 2.46 -0.49
CA SER A 29 8.28 1.49 -1.30
C SER A 29 7.24 0.74 -0.46
N ALA A 30 6.01 0.65 -0.96
CA ALA A 30 5.00 -0.27 -0.49
C ALA A 30 4.93 -1.47 -1.44
N VAL A 31 4.90 -2.69 -0.88
CA VAL A 31 4.79 -3.94 -1.64
C VAL A 31 3.61 -4.74 -1.14
N PHE A 32 2.79 -5.23 -2.07
CA PHE A 32 1.55 -5.94 -1.77
C PHE A 32 1.71 -7.43 -2.05
N TYR A 33 1.24 -8.23 -1.09
CA TYR A 33 1.30 -9.67 -1.15
C TYR A 33 -0.08 -10.28 -0.93
N GLN A 34 -0.35 -11.38 -1.62
CA GLN A 34 -1.46 -12.27 -1.32
C GLN A 34 -0.93 -13.67 -1.04
N GLY A 35 -0.81 -13.99 0.25
CA GLY A 35 -0.01 -15.14 0.69
C GLY A 35 1.44 -14.96 0.25
N ASP A 36 1.95 -15.91 -0.53
CA ASP A 36 3.33 -15.91 -1.02
C ASP A 36 3.49 -15.24 -2.40
N ILE A 37 2.39 -14.72 -2.97
CA ILE A 37 2.38 -14.09 -4.29
C ILE A 37 2.60 -12.59 -4.15
N VAL A 38 3.57 -12.05 -4.88
CA VAL A 38 3.74 -10.60 -5.07
C VAL A 38 2.69 -10.10 -6.06
N LEU A 39 1.82 -9.20 -5.62
CA LEU A 39 0.82 -8.57 -6.49
C LEU A 39 1.37 -7.32 -7.19
N GLY A 40 2.35 -6.66 -6.56
CA GLY A 40 2.98 -5.46 -7.09
C GLY A 40 3.46 -4.53 -5.98
N GLY A 41 3.78 -3.29 -6.35
CA GLY A 41 4.21 -2.28 -5.40
C GLY A 41 4.20 -0.88 -6.01
N GLY A 42 4.49 0.11 -5.18
CA GLY A 42 4.55 1.51 -5.57
C GLY A 42 5.31 2.34 -4.55
N ILE A 43 5.51 3.62 -4.87
CA ILE A 43 6.11 4.59 -3.94
C ILE A 43 4.99 5.24 -3.12
N ILE A 44 5.18 5.29 -1.81
CA ILE A 44 4.30 6.00 -0.89
C ILE A 44 4.45 7.49 -1.16
N ASP A 45 3.35 8.17 -1.49
CA ASP A 45 3.34 9.59 -1.80
C ASP A 45 2.78 10.41 -0.63
N GLN A 46 1.62 10.01 -0.09
CA GLN A 46 0.95 10.62 1.06
C GLN A 46 0.36 9.58 2.01
#